data_AF-A0A0F8YN39-F1
#
_entry.id   AF-A0A0F8YN39-F1
#
_cell.length_a   1.000
_cell.length_b   1.000
_cell.length_c   1.000
_cell.angle_alpha   90.00
_cell.angle_beta   90.00
_cell.angle_gamma   90.00
#
_symmetry.space_group_name_H-M   'P 1'
#
loop_
_entity.id
_entity.type
_entity.pdbx_description
1 polymer ?
#
loop_
_entity_poly.entity_id
_entity_poly.type
_entity_poly.pdbx_seq_one_letter_code
_entity_poly.pdbx_strand_id
1 'polypeptide(L)'
;MYKFIRCQTHSKCPSVQGWYLVLEPGDIDTLMKFHKGVCWLYYGKFGLDPHYSESESAWLYSPARLAALWLDTVEKHLVNGVTLAINSFSGMLPLSKVEVLEECESQRLVFPKTCEPEQITISRWPRSRHYYLTSNLNRIFTPYRYNTYQAAERAAKWYTDHIISKGC
;
A
#
# COMPACT_ATOMS: atom_id res chain seq x y z
N MET A 1 -14.49 -9.62 13.55
CA MET A 1 -14.45 -10.23 12.20
C MET A 1 -14.26 -9.09 11.22
N TYR A 2 -13.37 -9.23 10.25
CA TYR A 2 -13.04 -8.19 9.27
C TYR A 2 -13.72 -8.49 7.94
N LYS A 3 -14.40 -7.51 7.35
CA LYS A 3 -15.00 -7.61 6.02
C LYS A 3 -14.10 -6.93 5.00
N PHE A 4 -13.76 -7.64 3.94
CA PHE A 4 -13.02 -7.15 2.79
C PHE A 4 -13.92 -7.11 1.57
N ILE A 5 -13.74 -6.11 0.73
CA ILE A 5 -14.42 -5.95 -0.55
C ILE A 5 -13.39 -5.78 -1.66
N ARG A 6 -13.61 -6.43 -2.80
CA ARG A 6 -12.94 -6.06 -4.04
C ARG A 6 -13.82 -5.05 -4.73
N CYS A 7 -13.30 -3.88 -5.02
CA CYS A 7 -14.08 -2.82 -5.62
C CYS A 7 -13.34 -2.14 -6.76
N GLN A 8 -14.12 -1.58 -7.69
CA GLN A 8 -13.63 -0.65 -8.70
C GLN A 8 -13.64 0.76 -8.11
N THR A 9 -12.48 1.42 -8.11
CA THR A 9 -12.33 2.73 -7.45
C THR A 9 -12.56 3.91 -8.39
N HIS A 10 -12.72 3.65 -9.69
CA HIS A 10 -13.01 4.66 -10.69
C HIS A 10 -13.99 4.12 -11.73
N SER A 11 -15.20 4.67 -11.80
CA SER A 11 -16.28 4.16 -12.67
C SER A 11 -15.93 4.11 -14.16
N LYS A 12 -15.04 5.00 -14.62
CA LYS A 12 -14.60 5.05 -16.03
C LYS A 12 -13.35 4.22 -16.34
N CYS A 13 -12.73 3.61 -15.32
CA CYS A 13 -11.49 2.82 -15.48
C CYS A 13 -11.67 1.45 -14.82
N PRO A 14 -12.27 0.47 -15.52
CA PRO A 14 -12.56 -0.87 -14.98
C PRO A 14 -11.35 -1.65 -14.50
N SER A 15 -10.17 -1.31 -15.00
CA SER A 15 -8.89 -1.90 -14.60
C SER A 15 -8.41 -1.44 -13.22
N VAL A 16 -8.95 -0.35 -12.68
CA VAL A 16 -8.53 0.17 -11.37
C VAL A 16 -9.39 -0.49 -10.29
N GLN A 17 -8.97 -1.70 -9.92
CA GLN A 17 -9.60 -2.51 -8.89
C GLN A 17 -8.64 -2.77 -7.74
N GLY A 18 -9.18 -3.04 -6.55
CA GLY A 18 -8.37 -3.45 -5.41
C GLY A 18 -9.19 -4.02 -4.29
N TRP A 19 -8.51 -4.69 -3.36
CA TRP A 19 -9.11 -5.14 -2.10
C TRP A 19 -9.04 -4.03 -1.04
N TYR A 20 -10.18 -3.80 -0.40
CA TYR A 20 -10.36 -2.81 0.66
C TYR A 20 -10.96 -3.51 1.87
N LEU A 21 -10.53 -3.12 3.06
CA LEU A 21 -11.18 -3.42 4.32
C LEU A 21 -12.37 -2.45 4.50
N VAL A 22 -13.51 -2.97 4.91
CA VAL A 22 -14.66 -2.18 5.33
C VAL A 22 -14.48 -1.82 6.80
N LEU A 23 -14.43 -0.53 7.10
CA LEU A 23 -14.47 0.00 8.45
C LEU A 23 -15.83 0.62 8.71
N GLU A 24 -16.61 -0.04 9.57
CA GLU A 24 -17.86 0.51 10.08
C GLU A 24 -17.61 1.64 11.08
N PRO A 25 -18.54 2.60 11.20
CA PRO A 25 -18.40 3.72 12.13
C PRO A 25 -18.04 3.26 13.55
N GLY A 26 -17.01 3.89 14.12
CA GLY A 26 -16.56 3.62 15.48
C GLY A 26 -15.45 2.57 15.61
N ASP A 27 -14.95 1.98 14.51
CA ASP A 27 -13.76 1.11 14.52
C ASP A 27 -12.44 1.93 14.58
N ILE A 28 -12.30 2.68 15.68
CA ILE A 28 -11.17 3.59 15.93
C ILE A 28 -9.85 2.82 15.97
N ASP A 29 -9.82 1.66 16.63
CA ASP A 29 -8.60 0.90 16.83
C ASP A 29 -8.00 0.43 15.50
N THR A 30 -8.84 -0.07 14.60
CA THR A 30 -8.38 -0.51 13.28
C THR A 30 -7.97 0.68 12.43
N LEU A 31 -8.74 1.79 12.47
CA LEU A 31 -8.39 3.03 11.79
C LEU A 31 -7.01 3.56 12.20
N MET A 32 -6.71 3.57 13.51
CA MET A 32 -5.42 4.02 14.05
C MET A 32 -4.25 3.12 13.63
N LYS A 33 -4.46 1.81 13.53
CA LYS A 33 -3.42 0.87 13.07
C LYS A 33 -3.00 1.18 11.64
N PHE A 34 -3.96 1.44 10.74
CA PHE A 34 -3.64 1.82 9.36
C PHE A 34 -2.90 3.15 9.30
N HIS A 35 -3.39 4.18 10.00
CA HIS A 35 -2.74 5.48 10.00
C HIS A 35 -1.27 5.44 10.44
N LYS A 36 -0.97 4.71 11.53
CA LYS A 36 0.42 4.51 11.97
C LYS A 36 1.27 3.86 10.87
N GLY A 37 0.73 2.85 10.18
CA GLY A 37 1.38 2.20 9.05
C GLY A 37 1.70 3.17 7.90
N VAL A 38 0.78 4.07 7.56
CA VAL A 38 1.00 5.15 6.57
C VAL A 38 2.12 6.06 7.00
N CYS A 39 2.01 6.65 8.20
CA CYS A 39 2.98 7.61 8.69
C CYS A 39 4.38 6.99 8.72
N TRP A 40 4.50 5.71 9.10
CA TRP A 40 5.76 4.98 9.05
C TRP A 40 6.27 4.74 7.62
N LEU A 41 5.39 4.33 6.69
CA LEU A 41 5.74 4.16 5.28
C LEU A 41 6.30 5.45 4.68
N TYR A 42 5.60 6.56 4.90
CA TYR A 42 5.97 7.87 4.34
C TYR A 42 7.19 8.45 5.05
N TYR A 43 7.30 8.33 6.37
CA TYR A 43 8.52 8.69 7.09
C TYR A 43 9.72 7.88 6.60
N GLY A 44 9.57 6.58 6.37
CA GLY A 44 10.65 5.75 5.80
C GLY A 44 11.05 6.15 4.38
N LYS A 45 10.10 6.64 3.57
CA LYS A 45 10.36 7.07 2.18
C LYS A 45 10.91 8.50 2.06
N PHE A 46 10.46 9.42 2.92
CA PHE A 46 10.69 10.86 2.75
C PHE A 46 11.30 11.53 3.99
N GLY A 47 11.20 10.92 5.16
CA GLY A 47 11.65 11.48 6.44
C GLY A 47 13.07 11.10 6.84
N LEU A 48 13.75 10.22 6.10
CA LEU A 48 15.08 9.71 6.46
C LEU A 48 16.25 10.37 5.73
N ASP A 49 16.00 11.22 4.73
CA ASP A 49 17.08 11.87 3.97
C ASP A 49 16.86 13.39 3.83
N PRO A 50 17.63 14.23 4.56
CA PRO A 50 17.54 15.69 4.47
C PRO A 50 18.05 16.26 3.13
N HIS A 51 18.60 15.43 2.22
CA HIS A 51 19.04 15.85 0.88
C HIS A 51 17.98 15.65 -0.22
N TYR A 52 16.82 15.09 0.10
CA TYR A 52 15.71 14.88 -0.87
C TYR A 52 14.78 16.10 -1.05
N SER A 53 15.24 17.31 -0.71
CA SER A 53 14.40 18.51 -0.64
C SER A 53 14.12 19.23 -1.97
N GLU A 54 14.48 18.68 -3.12
CA GLU A 54 14.42 19.45 -4.38
C GLU A 54 13.21 19.14 -5.29
N SER A 55 12.36 18.15 -5.00
CA SER A 55 11.20 17.88 -5.85
C SER A 55 9.90 18.48 -5.30
N GLU A 56 9.16 19.16 -6.19
CA GLU A 56 7.75 19.55 -6.05
C GLU A 56 6.79 18.35 -5.80
N SER A 57 7.29 17.15 -5.54
CA SER A 57 6.47 16.02 -5.08
C SER A 57 6.65 15.75 -3.59
N ALA A 58 7.78 16.17 -2.98
CA ALA A 58 8.07 15.93 -1.56
C ALA A 58 7.13 16.72 -0.62
N TRP A 59 6.72 17.94 -0.98
CA TRP A 59 5.78 18.74 -0.19
C TRP A 59 4.36 18.15 -0.14
N LEU A 60 3.93 17.43 -1.20
CA LEU A 60 2.66 16.71 -1.24
C LEU A 60 2.59 15.60 -0.17
N TYR A 61 3.75 15.12 0.26
CA TYR A 61 3.91 14.07 1.27
C TYR A 61 4.52 14.60 2.57
N SER A 62 4.46 15.92 2.80
CA SER A 62 4.86 16.50 4.08
C SER A 62 4.03 15.90 5.22
N PRO A 63 4.64 15.64 6.40
CA PRO A 63 3.92 15.11 7.55
C PRO A 63 2.67 15.91 7.93
N ALA A 64 2.72 17.24 7.79
CA ALA A 64 1.60 18.13 8.06
C ALA A 64 0.39 17.88 7.13
N ARG A 65 0.65 17.65 5.83
CA ARG A 65 -0.42 17.35 4.86
C ARG A 65 -1.00 15.95 5.07
N LEU A 66 -0.16 14.95 5.37
CA LEU A 66 -0.62 13.61 5.71
C LEU A 66 -1.49 13.62 6.97
N ALA A 67 -1.11 14.41 7.98
CA ALA A 67 -1.92 14.62 9.18
C ALA A 67 -3.25 15.32 8.88
N ALA A 68 -3.26 16.36 8.02
CA ALA A 68 -4.48 17.06 7.63
C ALA A 68 -5.46 16.16 6.86
N LEU A 69 -4.97 15.37 5.88
CA LEU A 69 -5.77 14.39 5.16
C LEU A 69 -6.33 13.30 6.09
N TRP A 70 -5.54 12.92 7.09
CA TRP A 70 -5.99 11.99 8.11
C TRP A 70 -7.10 12.58 8.99
N LEU A 71 -6.96 13.82 9.46
CA LEU A 71 -7.98 14.49 10.27
C LEU A 71 -9.33 14.59 9.55
N ASP A 72 -9.34 14.99 8.27
CA ASP A 72 -10.55 15.02 7.44
C ASP A 72 -11.21 13.63 7.31
N THR A 73 -10.38 12.57 7.23
CA THR A 73 -10.89 11.20 7.14
C THR A 73 -11.45 10.70 8.47
N VAL A 74 -10.79 11.03 9.58
CA VAL A 74 -11.26 10.75 10.94
C VAL A 74 -12.57 11.46 11.23
N GLU A 75 -12.71 12.72 10.82
CA GLU A 75 -13.94 13.49 10.97
C GLU A 75 -15.10 12.81 10.22
N LYS A 76 -14.89 12.42 8.96
CA LYS A 76 -15.92 11.70 8.18
C LYS A 76 -16.33 10.36 8.81
N HIS A 77 -15.38 9.62 9.37
CA HIS A 77 -15.66 8.31 9.96
C HIS A 77 -16.30 8.40 11.35
N LEU A 78 -15.71 9.20 12.25
CA LEU A 78 -16.09 9.26 13.66
C LEU A 78 -17.23 10.23 13.93
N VAL A 79 -17.29 11.35 13.20
CA VAL A 79 -18.31 12.39 13.41
C VAL A 79 -19.50 12.16 12.49
N ASN A 80 -19.25 11.95 11.20
CA ASN A 80 -20.34 11.80 10.22
C ASN A 80 -20.88 10.37 10.10
N GLY A 81 -20.28 9.40 10.82
CA GLY A 81 -20.73 8.00 10.82
C GLY A 81 -20.62 7.33 9.45
N VAL A 82 -19.61 7.68 8.65
CA VAL A 82 -19.42 7.12 7.31
C VAL A 82 -18.61 5.82 7.38
N THR A 83 -19.17 4.75 6.83
CA THR A 83 -18.43 3.50 6.55
C THR A 83 -17.36 3.75 5.49
N LEU A 84 -16.12 3.38 5.81
CA LEU A 84 -14.97 3.58 4.94
C LEU A 84 -14.52 2.27 4.28
N ALA A 85 -14.03 2.38 3.05
CA ALA A 85 -13.23 1.37 2.38
C ALA A 85 -11.75 1.79 2.46
N ILE A 86 -10.90 0.96 3.08
CA ILE A 86 -9.46 1.23 3.26
C ILE A 86 -8.62 0.13 2.62
N ASN A 87 -7.72 0.46 1.69
CA ASN A 87 -6.81 -0.53 1.10
C ASN A 87 -5.54 -0.74 1.94
N SER A 88 -4.71 -1.71 1.54
CA SER A 88 -3.43 -2.03 2.21
C SER A 88 -2.40 -0.91 2.18
N PHE A 89 -2.54 0.06 1.27
CA PHE A 89 -1.73 1.28 1.19
C PHE A 89 -2.39 2.47 1.90
N SER A 90 -3.49 2.21 2.61
CA SER A 90 -4.29 3.17 3.35
C SER A 90 -4.87 4.32 2.51
N GLY A 91 -5.12 4.07 1.23
CA GLY A 91 -6.10 4.85 0.49
C GLY A 91 -7.47 4.63 1.12
N MET A 92 -8.16 5.72 1.46
CA MET A 92 -9.44 5.70 2.16
C MET A 92 -10.50 6.41 1.32
N LEU A 93 -11.65 5.77 1.15
CA LEU A 93 -12.79 6.31 0.42
C LEU A 93 -14.07 5.97 1.18
N PRO A 94 -15.11 6.83 1.15
CA PRO A 94 -16.44 6.43 1.57
C PRO A 94 -16.89 5.21 0.77
N LEU A 95 -17.48 4.21 1.44
CA LEU A 95 -17.97 3.01 0.79
C LEU A 95 -18.98 3.33 -0.33
N SER A 96 -19.75 4.41 -0.18
CA SER A 96 -20.70 4.88 -1.20
C SER A 96 -20.08 5.37 -2.51
N LYS A 97 -18.74 5.55 -2.56
CA LYS A 97 -18.02 6.02 -3.75
C LYS A 97 -17.34 4.90 -4.53
N VAL A 98 -17.48 3.65 -4.09
CA VAL A 98 -16.87 2.50 -4.76
C VAL A 98 -17.95 1.54 -5.24
N GLU A 99 -17.68 0.84 -6.34
CA GLU A 99 -18.53 -0.22 -6.82
C GLU A 99 -18.01 -1.56 -6.30
N VAL A 100 -18.81 -2.24 -5.47
CA VAL A 100 -18.45 -3.54 -4.88
C VAL A 100 -18.62 -4.64 -5.92
N LEU A 101 -17.53 -5.35 -6.20
CA LEU A 101 -17.51 -6.47 -7.15
C LEU A 101 -17.57 -7.82 -6.41
N GLU A 102 -16.96 -7.89 -5.22
CA GLU A 102 -16.78 -9.12 -4.46
C GLU A 102 -16.65 -8.80 -2.98
N GLU A 103 -17.10 -9.71 -2.11
CA GLU A 103 -16.96 -9.59 -0.66
C GLU A 103 -16.31 -10.85 -0.07
N CYS A 104 -15.52 -10.69 0.98
CA CYS A 104 -14.82 -11.75 1.68
C CYS A 104 -14.70 -11.40 3.17
N GLU A 105 -14.74 -12.38 4.06
CA GLU A 105 -14.56 -12.17 5.49
C GLU A 105 -13.30 -12.88 6.02
N SER A 106 -12.68 -12.30 7.05
CA SER A 106 -11.52 -12.90 7.71
C SER A 106 -11.55 -12.64 9.22
N GLN A 107 -11.02 -13.59 9.98
CA GLN A 107 -10.82 -13.42 11.43
C GLN A 107 -9.56 -12.61 11.76
N ARG A 108 -8.64 -12.45 10.80
CA ARG A 108 -7.40 -11.69 10.96
C ARG A 108 -7.34 -10.57 9.93
N LEU A 109 -6.63 -9.48 10.25
CA LEU A 109 -6.43 -8.36 9.34
C LEU A 109 -5.41 -8.74 8.26
N VAL A 110 -5.84 -9.52 7.27
CA VAL A 110 -5.04 -10.01 6.15
C VAL A 110 -5.81 -9.74 4.88
N PHE A 111 -5.30 -8.84 4.03
CA PHE A 111 -5.92 -8.55 2.75
C PHE A 111 -5.87 -9.78 1.83
N PRO A 112 -6.96 -10.08 1.11
CA PRO A 112 -6.95 -11.11 0.08
C PRO A 112 -5.90 -10.80 -1.00
N LYS A 113 -5.26 -11.85 -1.53
CA LYS A 113 -4.31 -11.69 -2.63
C LYS A 113 -5.08 -11.23 -3.88
N THR A 114 -4.54 -10.26 -4.60
CA THR A 114 -5.03 -9.89 -5.93
C THR A 114 -4.80 -11.05 -6.89
N CYS A 115 -5.77 -11.32 -7.77
CA CYS A 115 -5.68 -12.39 -8.78
C CYS A 115 -4.66 -12.07 -9.89
N GLU A 116 -4.12 -10.85 -9.93
CA GLU A 116 -3.10 -10.47 -10.90
C GLU A 116 -1.79 -11.20 -10.59
N PRO A 117 -1.19 -11.90 -11.57
CA PRO A 117 0.10 -12.51 -11.39
C PRO A 117 1.13 -11.40 -11.14
N GLU A 118 1.62 -11.36 -9.90
CA GLU A 118 2.64 -10.41 -9.49
C GLU A 118 3.95 -10.71 -10.22
N GLN A 119 4.51 -9.70 -10.86
CA GLN A 119 5.84 -9.72 -11.47
C GLN A 119 6.81 -9.01 -10.56
N ILE A 120 7.82 -9.73 -10.08
CA ILE A 120 8.93 -9.15 -9.33
C ILE A 120 10.09 -8.87 -10.27
N THR A 121 10.49 -7.60 -10.34
CA THR A 121 11.72 -7.18 -10.98
C THR A 121 12.86 -7.13 -9.98
N ILE A 122 13.93 -7.87 -10.26
CA ILE A 122 15.21 -7.77 -9.56
C ILE A 122 16.08 -6.74 -10.29
N SER A 123 16.52 -5.71 -9.58
CA SER A 123 17.38 -4.67 -10.14
C SER A 123 18.60 -4.40 -9.25
N ARG A 124 19.66 -3.86 -9.86
CA ARG A 124 20.87 -3.39 -9.19
C ARG A 124 21.25 -2.06 -9.82
N TRP A 125 21.57 -1.05 -9.03
CA TRP A 125 22.09 0.21 -9.59
C TRP A 125 23.51 -0.02 -10.16
N PRO A 126 23.93 0.64 -11.26
CA PRO A 126 25.20 0.39 -11.97
C PRO A 126 26.49 0.38 -11.13
N ARG A 127 26.47 0.90 -9.89
CA ARG A 127 27.59 0.88 -8.93
C ARG A 127 27.23 0.37 -7.53
N SER A 128 26.00 -0.13 -7.33
CA SER A 128 25.58 -0.62 -6.02
C SER A 128 26.07 -2.04 -5.77
N ARG A 129 26.43 -2.31 -4.50
CA ARG A 129 26.77 -3.66 -4.02
C ARG A 129 25.53 -4.53 -3.76
N HIS A 130 24.33 -3.95 -3.86
CA HIS A 130 23.10 -4.60 -3.45
C HIS A 130 22.07 -4.71 -4.58
N TYR A 131 21.28 -5.78 -4.51
CA TYR A 131 20.11 -6.04 -5.33
C TYR A 131 18.84 -5.64 -4.59
N TYR A 132 17.86 -5.16 -5.34
CA TYR A 132 16.58 -4.68 -4.86
C TYR A 132 15.46 -5.42 -5.57
N LEU A 133 14.34 -5.60 -4.87
CA LEU A 133 13.12 -6.16 -5.43
C LEU A 133 12.10 -5.05 -5.62
N THR A 134 11.45 -5.06 -6.78
CA THR A 134 10.33 -4.16 -7.09
C THR A 134 9.20 -5.00 -7.66
N SER A 135 7.97 -4.67 -7.28
CA SER A 135 6.77 -5.37 -7.74
C SER A 135 5.94 -4.44 -8.60
N ASN A 136 5.38 -4.94 -9.69
CA ASN A 136 4.36 -4.21 -10.47
C ASN A 136 3.11 -3.89 -9.64
N LEU A 137 2.92 -4.55 -8.50
CA LEU A 137 1.84 -4.31 -7.54
C LEU A 137 2.25 -3.47 -6.32
N ASN A 138 3.39 -2.78 -6.38
CA ASN A 138 3.88 -1.89 -5.32
C ASN A 138 4.11 -2.55 -3.94
N ARG A 139 4.37 -3.87 -3.91
CA ARG A 139 4.73 -4.61 -2.68
C ARG A 139 6.05 -4.09 -2.07
N ILE A 140 6.09 -4.07 -0.73
CA ILE A 140 7.29 -3.77 0.05
C ILE A 140 7.99 -5.08 0.42
N PHE A 141 9.30 -5.15 0.18
CA PHE A 141 10.11 -6.34 0.45
C PHE A 141 10.94 -6.16 1.71
N THR A 142 11.02 -7.21 2.53
CA THR A 142 11.90 -7.26 3.71
C THR A 142 12.74 -8.55 3.65
N PRO A 143 14.08 -8.46 3.66
CA PRO A 143 14.89 -7.24 3.74
C PRO A 143 14.77 -6.37 2.46
N TYR A 144 15.03 -5.07 2.61
CA TYR A 144 14.94 -4.10 1.50
C TYR A 144 16.05 -4.27 0.45
N ARG A 145 17.16 -4.93 0.83
CA ARG A 145 18.35 -5.10 -0.02
C ARG A 145 19.00 -6.47 0.18
N TYR A 146 19.60 -7.00 -0.87
CA TYR A 146 20.29 -8.31 -0.88
C TYR A 146 21.71 -8.15 -1.41
N ASN A 147 22.67 -8.90 -0.86
CA ASN A 147 24.09 -8.79 -1.26
C ASN A 147 24.42 -9.56 -2.55
N THR A 148 23.57 -10.49 -2.98
CA THR A 148 23.78 -11.30 -4.18
C THR A 148 22.50 -11.44 -4.98
N TYR A 149 22.63 -11.61 -6.30
CA TYR A 149 21.49 -11.86 -7.18
C TYR A 149 20.75 -13.15 -6.76
N GLN A 150 21.48 -14.22 -6.41
CA GLN A 150 20.83 -15.48 -5.99
C GLN A 150 20.02 -15.32 -4.70
N ALA A 151 20.46 -14.47 -3.76
CA ALA A 151 19.68 -14.19 -2.55
C ALA A 151 18.39 -13.42 -2.88
N ALA A 152 18.48 -12.42 -3.76
CA ALA A 152 17.31 -11.67 -4.24
C ALA A 152 16.34 -12.56 -5.02
N GLU A 153 16.85 -13.45 -5.88
CA GLU A 153 16.02 -14.37 -6.66
C GLU A 153 15.31 -15.39 -5.77
N ARG A 154 15.99 -15.99 -4.79
CA ARG A 154 15.34 -16.89 -3.82
C ARG A 154 14.24 -16.18 -3.04
N ALA A 155 14.50 -14.95 -2.61
CA ALA A 155 13.49 -14.14 -1.94
C ALA A 155 12.30 -13.85 -2.88
N ALA A 156 12.55 -13.45 -4.12
CA ALA A 156 11.50 -13.22 -5.12
C ALA A 156 10.65 -14.49 -5.39
N LYS A 157 11.28 -15.66 -5.53
CA LYS A 157 10.60 -16.97 -5.72
C LYS A 157 9.71 -17.34 -4.55
N TRP A 158 10.07 -16.94 -3.33
CA TRP A 158 9.21 -17.13 -2.17
C TRP A 158 7.91 -16.31 -2.27
N TYR A 159 7.94 -15.16 -2.94
CA TYR A 159 6.80 -14.28 -3.11
C TYR A 159 5.94 -14.61 -4.35
N THR A 160 6.55 -15.02 -5.47
CA THR A 160 5.88 -15.34 -6.75
C THR A 160 6.81 -16.13 -7.67
N ASP A 161 6.22 -16.90 -8.60
CA ASP A 161 6.96 -17.64 -9.63
C ASP A 161 7.35 -16.76 -10.85
N HIS A 162 6.76 -15.57 -10.99
CA HIS A 162 7.00 -14.68 -12.15
C HIS A 162 8.07 -13.63 -11.82
N ILE A 163 9.29 -13.85 -12.30
CA ILE A 163 10.45 -13.02 -11.97
C ILE A 163 11.10 -12.50 -13.24
N ILE A 164 11.44 -11.21 -13.24
CA ILE A 164 12.15 -10.54 -14.33
C ILE A 164 13.46 -10.00 -13.78
N SER A 165 14.59 -10.32 -14.42
CA SER A 165 15.87 -9.68 -14.10
C SER A 165 16.08 -8.47 -15.01
N LYS A 166 16.14 -7.27 -14.43
CA LYS A 166 16.61 -6.09 -15.15
C LYS A 166 18.09 -5.93 -14.85
N GLY A 167 18.92 -6.22 -15.84
CA GLY A 167 20.36 -6.02 -15.75
C GLY A 167 20.72 -4.54 -15.64
N CYS A 168 21.68 -4.24 -14.77
CA CYS A 168 22.64 -3.15 -14.95
C CYS A 168 24.04 -3.73 -14.82
#